data_AF-A0A925EUQ7-F1
#
_entry.id   AF-A0A925EUQ7-F1
#
_cell.length_a   1.000
_cell.length_b   1.000
_cell.length_c   1.000
_cell.angle_alpha   90.00
_cell.angle_beta   90.00
_cell.angle_gamma   90.00
#
_symmetry.space_group_name_H-M   'P 1'
#
loop_
_entity.id
_entity.type
_entity.pdbx_description
1 polymer ?
#
loop_
_entity_poly.entity_id
_entity_poly.type
_entity_poly.pdbx_seq_one_letter_code
_entity_poly.pdbx_strand_id
1 'polypeptide(L)'
;MRPLIVRSSDSKGLHVYYPIPITVSSYYLSKTAQHALESAGFKLSSGQLELFPNAKRYDPDGRTSFRAHRLPLLKGSFLLHPQTFEPYSNTLSDFLSAWNLCSENQDSDQLITSIAQTKEREKAHRRSRYQRGRSRSKEGSNLYDLSHLRWSGAGQTNDLLGYATWDGYAFQGLRTEESLSAWVVEWARNAPGYEEYCDHKYEIDRRCRDWARSILSRSYKPRRREGKGS
;
A
#
# COMPACT_ATOMS: atom_id res chain seq x y z
N MET A 1 8.58 3.23 27.42
CA MET A 1 9.44 2.36 26.58
C MET A 1 10.75 3.06 26.25
N ARG A 2 11.90 2.39 26.45
CA ARG A 2 13.21 2.93 26.06
C ARG A 2 13.67 2.27 24.76
N PRO A 3 13.99 3.03 23.69
CA PRO A 3 14.54 2.46 22.47
C PRO A 3 16.05 2.33 22.53
N LEU A 4 16.58 1.45 21.67
CA LEU A 4 17.97 1.41 21.29
C LEU A 4 18.17 2.27 20.03
N ILE A 5 19.11 3.21 20.06
CA ILE A 5 19.34 4.15 18.95
C ILE A 5 20.69 3.84 18.28
N VAL A 6 20.67 3.64 16.97
CA VAL A 6 21.85 3.42 16.13
C VAL A 6 21.92 4.49 15.06
N ARG A 7 23.10 5.07 14.85
CA ARG A 7 23.36 5.95 13.70
C ARG A 7 23.95 5.14 12.56
N SER A 8 23.38 5.30 11.37
CA SER A 8 23.90 4.75 10.12
C SER A 8 25.16 5.50 9.67
N SER A 9 26.12 4.77 9.08
CA SER A 9 27.36 5.33 8.54
C SER A 9 27.14 6.22 7.32
N ASP A 10 26.45 5.71 6.30
CA ASP A 10 26.37 6.33 4.97
C ASP A 10 25.45 7.56 4.97
N SER A 11 24.28 7.42 5.57
CA SER A 11 23.22 8.44 5.53
C SER A 11 23.20 9.34 6.76
N LYS A 12 23.96 9.01 7.80
CA LYS A 12 23.82 9.59 9.17
C LYS A 12 22.41 9.47 9.75
N GLY A 13 21.52 8.69 9.12
CA GLY A 13 20.16 8.45 9.58
C GLY A 13 20.12 7.69 10.90
N LEU A 14 19.07 7.92 11.68
CA LEU A 14 18.84 7.24 12.95
C LEU A 14 17.94 6.02 12.75
N HIS A 15 18.38 4.90 13.32
CA HIS A 15 17.61 3.68 13.44
C HIS A 15 17.21 3.52 14.90
N VAL A 16 15.91 3.48 15.15
CA VAL A 16 15.34 3.38 16.50
C VAL A 16 14.73 2.00 16.64
N TYR A 17 15.38 1.15 17.44
CA TYR A 17 14.95 -0.22 17.68
C TYR A 17 14.18 -0.32 19.00
N TYR A 18 13.07 -1.05 18.96
CA TYR A 18 12.31 -1.43 20.14
C TYR A 18 12.35 -2.97 20.25
N PRO A 19 13.23 -3.53 21.09
CA PRO A 19 13.29 -4.97 21.34
C PRO A 19 12.03 -5.42 22.09
N ILE A 20 11.10 -6.09 21.41
CA ILE A 20 9.83 -6.51 22.02
C ILE A 20 10.00 -7.93 22.57
N PRO A 21 9.87 -8.16 23.89
CA PRO A 21 10.10 -9.48 24.52
C PRO A 21 8.93 -10.46 24.34
N ILE A 22 7.83 -10.02 23.73
CA ILE A 22 6.59 -10.79 23.56
C ILE A 22 6.27 -11.04 22.09
N THR A 23 5.62 -12.16 21.82
CA THR A 23 5.12 -12.47 20.48
C THR A 23 3.87 -11.64 20.19
N VAL A 24 3.94 -10.79 19.17
CA VAL A 24 2.81 -9.97 18.70
C VAL A 24 2.65 -10.07 17.18
N SER A 25 1.44 -9.79 16.70
CA SER A 25 1.19 -9.72 15.25
C SER A 25 1.95 -8.54 14.66
N SER A 26 2.88 -8.82 13.74
CA SER A 26 3.66 -7.79 13.03
C SER A 26 2.78 -6.76 12.31
N TYR A 27 1.65 -7.20 11.76
CA TYR A 27 0.68 -6.31 11.11
C TYR A 27 0.04 -5.32 12.09
N TYR A 28 -0.49 -5.81 13.22
CA TYR A 28 -1.12 -4.93 14.20
C TYR A 28 -0.11 -4.08 14.97
N LEU A 29 1.10 -4.60 15.21
CA LEU A 29 2.21 -3.83 15.75
C LEU A 29 2.52 -2.64 14.84
N SER A 30 2.69 -2.90 13.53
CA SER A 30 2.95 -1.85 12.55
C SER A 30 1.81 -0.83 12.47
N LYS A 31 0.55 -1.29 12.50
CA LYS A 31 -0.60 -0.38 12.54
C LYS A 31 -0.65 0.47 13.81
N THR A 32 -0.36 -0.14 14.96
CA THR A 32 -0.34 0.55 16.25
C THR A 32 0.73 1.66 16.24
N ALA A 33 1.94 1.33 15.81
CA ALA A 33 3.03 2.31 15.68
C ALA A 33 2.71 3.40 14.64
N GLN A 34 2.13 3.04 13.49
CA GLN A 34 1.67 4.02 12.50
C GLN A 34 0.67 5.01 13.11
N HIS A 35 -0.35 4.50 13.81
CA HIS A 35 -1.37 5.36 14.42
C HIS A 35 -0.79 6.25 15.52
N ALA A 36 0.15 5.74 16.31
CA ALA A 36 0.84 6.52 17.34
C ALA A 36 1.65 7.68 16.73
N LEU A 37 2.43 7.40 15.67
CA LEU A 37 3.20 8.41 14.95
C LEU A 37 2.30 9.46 14.29
N GLU A 38 1.24 9.02 13.60
CA GLU A 38 0.28 9.92 12.97
C GLU A 38 -0.47 10.79 14.00
N SER A 39 -0.84 10.23 15.15
CA SER A 39 -1.51 10.98 16.23
C SER A 39 -0.57 12.00 16.90
N ALA A 40 0.73 11.74 16.88
CA ALA A 40 1.76 12.67 17.32
C ALA A 40 2.14 13.71 16.23
N GLY A 41 1.45 13.71 15.09
CA GLY A 41 1.66 14.67 13.99
C GLY A 41 2.77 14.29 13.01
N PHE A 42 3.38 13.11 13.15
CA PHE A 42 4.40 12.64 12.22
C PHE A 42 3.79 12.04 10.95
N LYS A 43 4.42 12.33 9.82
CA LYS A 43 4.05 11.74 8.52
C LYS A 43 5.08 10.70 8.12
N LEU A 44 4.62 9.46 7.89
CA LEU A 44 5.46 8.40 7.33
C LEU A 44 5.78 8.71 5.86
N SER A 45 7.07 8.81 5.53
CA SER A 45 7.55 9.04 4.17
C SER A 45 8.87 8.29 3.95
N SER A 46 9.08 7.81 2.72
CA SER A 46 10.32 7.07 2.43
C SER A 46 11.53 7.98 2.54
N GLY A 47 12.61 7.49 3.16
CA GLY A 47 13.85 8.23 3.36
C GLY A 47 13.83 9.31 4.44
N GLN A 48 12.69 9.63 5.06
CA GLN A 48 12.63 10.58 6.20
C GLN A 48 12.17 9.89 7.48
N LEU A 49 11.00 9.25 7.46
CA LEU A 49 10.46 8.51 8.59
C LEU A 49 9.81 7.22 8.10
N GLU A 50 10.52 6.13 8.32
CA GLU A 50 10.12 4.80 7.88
C GLU A 50 9.82 3.90 9.08
N LEU A 51 8.81 3.05 8.94
CA LEU A 51 8.38 2.12 9.98
C LEU A 51 8.64 0.67 9.55
N PHE A 52 9.25 -0.10 10.46
CA PHE A 52 9.58 -1.51 10.28
C PHE A 52 9.08 -2.31 11.49
N PRO A 53 8.30 -3.39 11.31
CA PRO A 53 7.72 -3.86 10.04
C PRO A 53 6.75 -2.83 9.45
N ASN A 54 6.55 -2.85 8.13
CA ASN A 54 5.58 -1.97 7.47
C ASN A 54 4.16 -2.56 7.49
N ALA A 55 3.14 -1.71 7.45
CA ALA A 55 1.74 -2.12 7.62
C ALA A 55 1.12 -2.74 6.36
N LYS A 56 1.94 -3.44 5.55
CA LYS A 56 1.51 -4.11 4.33
C LYS A 56 1.12 -5.55 4.63
N ARG A 57 0.27 -6.13 3.79
CA ARG A 57 -0.15 -7.52 3.93
C ARG A 57 1.05 -8.45 3.68
N TYR A 58 1.22 -9.40 4.59
CA TYR A 58 2.04 -10.58 4.34
C TYR A 58 1.33 -11.49 3.35
N ASP A 59 2.07 -11.99 2.37
CA ASP A 59 1.60 -12.89 1.32
C ASP A 59 2.59 -14.08 1.29
N PRO A 60 2.18 -15.26 1.77
CA PRO A 60 3.08 -16.42 1.86
C PRO A 60 3.47 -17.00 0.48
N ASP A 61 2.63 -16.80 -0.54
CA ASP A 61 2.80 -17.40 -1.88
C ASP A 61 3.19 -16.35 -2.94
N GLY A 62 3.27 -15.08 -2.54
CA GLY A 62 3.58 -13.93 -3.41
C GLY A 62 4.77 -13.09 -2.95
N ARG A 63 5.12 -12.07 -3.74
CA ARG A 63 6.13 -11.07 -3.34
C ARG A 63 5.60 -10.25 -2.18
N THR A 64 6.09 -10.53 -0.98
CA THR A 64 5.77 -9.69 0.17
C THR A 64 6.32 -8.27 -0.04
N SER A 65 5.51 -7.27 0.27
CA SER A 65 5.93 -5.87 0.15
C SER A 65 6.64 -5.35 1.42
N PHE A 66 7.15 -6.25 2.27
CA PHE A 66 7.95 -5.85 3.42
C PHE A 66 9.20 -5.13 2.94
N ARG A 67 9.52 -4.03 3.61
CA ARG A 67 10.77 -3.32 3.33
C ARG A 67 11.91 -4.10 3.99
N ALA A 68 12.98 -4.32 3.25
CA ALA A 68 14.24 -4.76 3.84
C ALA A 68 14.75 -3.66 4.77
N HIS A 69 15.18 -4.04 5.97
CA HIS A 69 15.84 -3.15 6.91
C HIS A 69 17.34 -3.44 6.84
N ARG A 70 18.18 -2.40 6.97
CA ARG A 70 19.63 -2.61 7.05
C ARG A 70 19.99 -3.18 8.42
N LEU A 71 20.98 -4.07 8.43
CA LEU A 71 21.52 -4.62 9.67
C LEU A 71 22.14 -3.52 10.54
N PRO A 72 21.95 -3.56 11.87
CA PRO A 72 22.66 -2.68 12.77
C PRO A 72 24.17 -2.97 12.76
N LEU A 73 24.98 -1.98 13.18
CA LEU A 73 26.45 -2.10 13.33
C LEU A 73 27.26 -2.39 12.05
N LEU A 74 26.75 -2.05 10.86
CA LEU A 74 27.58 -2.02 9.66
C LEU A 74 28.72 -1.00 9.80
N LYS A 75 29.83 -1.19 9.08
CA LYS A 75 31.05 -0.35 9.16
C LYS A 75 30.71 1.15 9.20
N GLY A 76 31.10 1.82 10.29
CA GLY A 76 30.84 3.25 10.54
C GLY A 76 29.52 3.56 11.25
N SER A 77 28.73 2.55 11.61
CA SER A 77 27.53 2.72 12.43
C SER A 77 27.89 2.68 13.91
N PHE A 78 27.16 3.44 14.73
CA PHE A 78 27.42 3.54 16.17
C PHE A 78 26.13 3.51 16.97
N LEU A 79 26.18 2.86 18.12
CA LEU A 79 25.22 3.04 19.20
C LEU A 79 25.32 4.46 19.74
N LEU A 80 24.15 5.07 19.96
CA LEU A 80 24.05 6.42 20.49
C LEU A 80 23.50 6.42 21.92
N HIS A 81 23.99 7.33 22.74
CA HIS A 81 23.42 7.59 24.05
C HIS A 81 22.00 8.20 23.89
N PRO A 82 20.96 7.66 24.55
CA PRO A 82 19.57 8.05 24.26
C PRO A 82 19.22 9.52 24.49
N GLN A 83 19.95 10.20 25.39
CA GLN A 83 19.69 11.61 25.74
C GLN A 83 20.58 12.58 24.96
N THR A 84 21.85 12.22 24.72
CA THR A 84 22.83 13.14 24.13
C THR A 84 23.02 12.90 22.64
N PHE A 85 22.56 11.75 22.11
CA PHE A 85 22.81 11.30 20.74
C PHE A 85 24.30 11.17 20.38
N GLU A 86 25.16 11.12 21.40
CA GLU A 86 26.60 10.95 21.21
C GLU A 86 26.94 9.48 20.96
N PRO A 87 27.85 9.18 20.01
CA PRO A 87 28.31 7.81 19.78
C PRO A 87 29.10 7.30 20.98
N TYR A 88 28.77 6.10 21.47
CA TYR A 88 29.53 5.49 22.57
C TYR A 88 30.13 4.12 22.23
N SER A 89 29.57 3.37 21.28
CA SER A 89 30.12 2.06 20.90
C SER A 89 29.70 1.64 19.50
N ASN A 90 30.46 0.74 18.89
CA ASN A 90 30.14 0.03 17.66
C ASN A 90 30.37 -1.49 17.78
N THR A 91 30.49 -2.03 19.00
CA THR A 91 30.77 -3.45 19.22
C THR A 91 29.48 -4.27 19.28
N LEU A 92 29.54 -5.53 18.83
CA LEU A 92 28.42 -6.46 18.94
C LEU A 92 28.04 -6.74 20.39
N SER A 93 29.03 -6.85 21.29
CA SER A 93 28.77 -7.11 22.71
C SER A 93 27.95 -5.99 23.35
N ASP A 94 28.30 -4.73 23.10
CA ASP A 94 27.56 -3.59 23.66
C ASP A 94 26.15 -3.50 23.06
N PHE A 95 25.99 -3.82 21.78
CA PHE A 95 24.68 -3.87 21.14
C PHE A 95 23.79 -4.94 21.77
N LEU A 96 24.29 -6.16 21.97
CA LEU A 96 23.50 -7.24 22.57
C LEU A 96 23.16 -6.94 24.04
N SER A 97 24.11 -6.40 24.81
CA SER A 97 23.87 -5.95 26.19
C SER A 97 22.78 -4.88 26.23
N ALA A 98 22.86 -3.86 25.37
CA ALA A 98 21.88 -2.80 25.30
C ALA A 98 20.51 -3.31 24.79
N TRP A 99 20.51 -4.27 23.86
CA TRP A 99 19.31 -4.92 23.34
C TRP A 99 18.56 -5.65 24.45
N ASN A 100 19.27 -6.49 25.22
CA ASN A 100 18.68 -7.24 26.34
C ASN A 100 18.12 -6.30 27.40
N LEU A 101 18.90 -5.28 27.81
CA LEU A 101 18.45 -4.28 28.76
C LEU A 101 17.21 -3.54 28.27
N CYS A 102 17.18 -3.12 26.99
CA CYS A 102 16.00 -2.47 26.43
C CYS A 102 14.80 -3.42 26.36
N SER A 103 15.02 -4.70 26.07
CA SER A 103 13.97 -5.72 25.99
C SER A 103 13.28 -5.93 27.33
N GLU A 104 14.05 -6.03 28.41
CA GLU A 104 13.54 -6.21 29.79
C GLU A 104 12.73 -5.00 30.28
N ASN A 105 13.03 -3.81 29.75
CA ASN A 105 12.41 -2.55 30.16
C ASN A 105 11.30 -2.08 29.18
N GLN A 106 10.78 -2.96 28.32
CA GLN A 106 9.60 -2.64 27.52
C GLN A 106 8.31 -2.82 28.33
N ASP A 107 7.41 -1.84 28.19
CA ASP A 107 6.06 -1.91 28.75
C ASP A 107 5.17 -2.79 27.86
N SER A 108 5.23 -4.09 28.12
CA SER A 108 4.50 -5.09 27.33
C SER A 108 2.98 -4.95 27.49
N ASP A 109 2.50 -4.56 28.67
CA ASP A 109 1.07 -4.42 28.96
C ASP A 109 0.46 -3.24 28.21
N GLN A 110 1.15 -2.09 28.19
CA GLN A 110 0.75 -0.93 27.41
C GLN A 110 0.75 -1.27 25.90
N LEU A 111 1.74 -2.02 25.43
CA LEU A 111 1.81 -2.45 24.03
C LEU A 111 0.62 -3.33 23.65
N ILE A 112 0.32 -4.36 24.45
CA ILE A 112 -0.79 -5.29 24.22
C ILE A 112 -2.11 -4.53 24.20
N THR A 113 -2.32 -3.63 25.16
CA THR A 113 -3.53 -2.80 25.25
C THR A 113 -3.69 -1.95 24.00
N SER A 114 -2.62 -1.29 23.55
CA SER A 114 -2.63 -0.45 22.34
C SER A 114 -2.90 -1.25 21.06
N ILE A 115 -2.35 -2.47 20.97
CA ILE A 115 -2.61 -3.40 19.87
C ILE A 115 -4.08 -3.83 19.86
N ALA A 116 -4.67 -4.14 21.02
CA ALA A 116 -6.07 -4.52 21.14
C ALA A 116 -7.01 -3.39 20.69
N GLN A 117 -6.76 -2.15 21.13
CA GLN A 117 -7.50 -0.98 20.67
C GLN A 117 -7.40 -0.76 19.16
N THR A 118 -6.20 -0.91 18.61
CA THR A 118 -5.96 -0.81 17.16
C THR A 118 -6.74 -1.89 16.40
N LYS A 119 -6.79 -3.12 16.91
CA LYS A 119 -7.55 -4.23 16.33
C LYS A 119 -9.05 -3.92 16.28
N GLU A 120 -9.62 -3.37 17.34
CA GLU A 120 -11.03 -2.95 17.35
C GLU A 120 -11.32 -1.79 16.40
N ARG A 121 -10.44 -0.78 16.35
CA ARG A 121 -10.53 0.32 15.39
C ARG A 121 -10.52 -0.18 13.94
N GLU A 122 -9.62 -1.10 13.61
CA GLU A 122 -9.53 -1.70 12.27
C GLU A 122 -10.77 -2.53 11.91
N LYS A 123 -11.32 -3.30 12.87
CA LYS A 123 -12.58 -4.03 12.67
C LYS A 123 -13.74 -3.06 12.38
N ALA A 124 -13.87 -1.99 13.16
CA ALA A 124 -14.89 -0.96 12.95
C ALA A 124 -14.74 -0.29 11.57
N HIS A 125 -13.50 0.06 11.18
CA HIS A 125 -13.21 0.65 9.87
C HIS A 125 -13.56 -0.30 8.70
N ARG A 126 -13.33 -1.60 8.87
CA ARG A 126 -13.71 -2.63 7.88
C ARG A 126 -15.22 -2.79 7.78
N ARG A 127 -15.94 -2.83 8.91
CA ARG A 127 -17.40 -2.88 8.96
C ARG A 127 -18.03 -1.66 8.30
N SER A 128 -17.55 -0.46 8.62
CA SER A 128 -17.99 0.80 8.00
C SER A 128 -17.73 0.82 6.49
N ARG A 129 -16.54 0.38 6.03
CA ARG A 129 -16.25 0.27 4.59
C ARG A 129 -17.14 -0.74 3.89
N TYR A 130 -17.43 -1.87 4.52
CA TYR A 130 -18.31 -2.89 3.99
C TYR A 130 -19.75 -2.36 3.87
N GLN A 131 -20.26 -1.66 4.88
CA GLN A 131 -21.57 -1.02 4.85
C GLN A 131 -21.64 0.09 3.79
N ARG A 132 -20.64 0.98 3.71
CA ARG A 132 -20.54 1.98 2.63
C ARG A 132 -20.43 1.35 1.24
N GLY A 133 -19.75 0.23 1.11
CA GLY A 133 -19.68 -0.55 -0.12
C GLY A 133 -21.04 -1.11 -0.53
N ARG A 134 -21.84 -1.62 0.42
CA ARG A 134 -23.22 -2.06 0.19
C ARG A 134 -24.19 -0.90 -0.11
N SER A 135 -23.98 0.28 0.46
CA SER A 135 -24.80 1.46 0.16
C SER A 135 -24.47 2.02 -1.23
N ARG A 136 -23.18 2.10 -1.61
CA ARG A 136 -22.75 2.48 -2.97
C ARG A 136 -23.07 1.44 -4.05
N SER A 137 -23.39 0.19 -3.67
CA SER A 137 -23.95 -0.78 -4.63
C SER A 137 -25.47 -0.63 -4.81
N LYS A 138 -26.15 0.15 -3.96
CA LYS A 138 -27.57 0.49 -4.11
C LYS A 138 -27.80 1.83 -4.80
N GLU A 139 -26.92 2.80 -4.60
CA GLU A 139 -26.86 4.04 -5.40
C GLU A 139 -25.77 3.89 -6.46
N GLY A 140 -26.16 3.60 -7.69
CA GLY A 140 -25.29 3.40 -8.85
C GLY A 140 -24.47 4.64 -9.21
N SER A 141 -23.44 4.96 -8.42
CA SER A 141 -22.39 5.85 -8.89
C SER A 141 -21.62 5.07 -9.94
N ASN A 142 -21.98 5.22 -11.21
CA ASN A 142 -21.16 4.73 -12.31
C ASN A 142 -19.85 5.56 -12.30
N LEU A 143 -18.90 5.14 -11.45
CA LEU A 143 -17.53 5.65 -11.38
C LEU A 143 -16.81 5.52 -12.73
N TYR A 144 -17.42 4.79 -13.67
CA TYR A 144 -16.97 4.49 -15.02
C TYR A 144 -18.01 4.88 -16.06
N ASP A 145 -18.84 5.90 -15.79
CA ASP A 145 -19.80 6.39 -16.77
C ASP A 145 -19.09 6.75 -18.08
N LEU A 146 -19.25 5.85 -19.05
CA LEU A 146 -18.56 5.92 -20.33
C LEU A 146 -19.03 7.12 -21.15
N SER A 147 -20.20 7.70 -20.85
CA SER A 147 -20.75 8.87 -21.56
C SER A 147 -19.86 10.11 -21.47
N HIS A 148 -19.00 10.18 -20.45
CA HIS A 148 -18.07 11.29 -20.23
C HIS A 148 -16.61 10.95 -20.55
N LEU A 149 -16.31 9.70 -20.90
CA LEU A 149 -14.95 9.28 -21.23
C LEU A 149 -14.60 9.66 -22.67
N ARG A 150 -13.39 10.17 -22.83
CA ARG A 150 -12.77 10.51 -24.10
C ARG A 150 -11.28 10.28 -24.02
N TRP A 151 -10.67 10.05 -25.17
CA TRP A 151 -9.24 10.09 -25.34
C TRP A 151 -8.78 11.55 -25.30
N SER A 152 -7.84 11.87 -24.43
CA SER A 152 -7.41 13.25 -24.15
C SER A 152 -5.90 13.43 -24.05
N GLY A 153 -5.15 12.36 -24.30
CA GLY A 153 -3.69 12.39 -24.29
C GLY A 153 -3.08 11.00 -24.46
N ALA A 154 -1.81 10.98 -24.82
CA ALA A 154 -1.03 9.75 -24.96
C ALA A 154 -0.95 8.97 -23.63
N GLY A 155 -0.80 7.65 -23.73
CA GLY A 155 -0.64 6.76 -22.57
C GLY A 155 -1.93 6.38 -21.82
N GLN A 156 -3.11 6.83 -22.28
CA GLN A 156 -4.40 6.56 -21.61
C GLN A 156 -5.03 5.21 -21.96
N THR A 157 -4.51 4.52 -22.97
CA THR A 157 -5.12 3.32 -23.57
C THR A 157 -5.45 2.25 -22.54
N ASN A 158 -4.52 1.91 -21.65
CA ASN A 158 -4.79 0.85 -20.68
C ASN A 158 -5.89 1.24 -19.67
N ASP A 159 -5.91 2.49 -19.22
CA ASP A 159 -6.92 2.93 -18.25
C ASP A 159 -8.31 3.00 -18.90
N LEU A 160 -8.41 3.56 -20.11
CA LEU A 160 -9.69 3.66 -20.84
C LEU A 160 -10.26 2.29 -21.20
N LEU A 161 -9.42 1.38 -21.72
CA LEU A 161 -9.84 0.00 -22.00
C LEU A 161 -10.25 -0.74 -20.72
N GLY A 162 -9.53 -0.52 -19.62
CA GLY A 162 -9.88 -1.11 -18.32
C GLY A 162 -11.23 -0.62 -17.79
N TYR A 163 -11.56 0.66 -17.97
CA TYR A 163 -12.84 1.22 -17.58
C TYR A 163 -13.99 0.67 -18.43
N ALA A 164 -13.84 0.68 -19.76
CA ALA A 164 -14.83 0.10 -20.66
C ALA A 164 -15.05 -1.39 -20.40
N THR A 165 -13.98 -2.17 -20.24
CA THR A 165 -14.10 -3.61 -19.95
C THR A 165 -14.81 -3.87 -18.63
N TRP A 166 -14.58 -3.03 -17.62
CA TRP A 166 -15.32 -3.14 -16.35
C TRP A 166 -16.79 -2.76 -16.49
N ASP A 167 -17.13 -1.72 -17.27
CA ASP A 167 -18.51 -1.32 -17.53
C ASP A 167 -19.29 -2.42 -18.28
N GLY A 168 -18.70 -2.96 -19.35
CA GLY A 168 -19.26 -4.09 -20.10
C GLY A 168 -19.51 -5.33 -19.23
N TYR A 169 -18.60 -5.63 -18.31
CA TYR A 169 -18.77 -6.74 -17.36
C TYR A 169 -19.81 -6.40 -16.27
N ALA A 170 -19.70 -5.27 -15.60
CA ALA A 170 -20.49 -4.96 -14.41
C ALA A 170 -21.93 -4.56 -14.74
N PHE A 171 -22.15 -3.83 -15.85
CA PHE A 171 -23.43 -3.20 -16.17
C PHE A 171 -24.08 -3.79 -17.43
N GLN A 172 -23.31 -4.13 -18.47
CA GLN A 172 -23.86 -4.72 -19.70
C GLN A 172 -24.04 -6.25 -19.61
N GLY A 173 -23.57 -6.87 -18.52
CA GLY A 173 -23.77 -8.31 -18.29
C GLY A 173 -22.96 -9.23 -19.22
N LEU A 174 -21.92 -8.70 -19.90
CA LEU A 174 -21.10 -9.49 -20.82
C LEU A 174 -20.17 -10.43 -20.04
N ARG A 175 -20.18 -11.73 -20.38
CA ARG A 175 -19.50 -12.80 -19.61
C ARG A 175 -18.56 -13.67 -20.42
N THR A 176 -18.47 -13.47 -21.74
CA THR A 176 -17.53 -14.19 -22.60
C THR A 176 -16.43 -13.27 -23.08
N GLU A 177 -15.26 -13.84 -23.40
CA GLU A 177 -14.13 -13.07 -23.91
C GLU A 177 -14.52 -12.37 -25.23
N GLU A 178 -15.23 -13.08 -26.09
CA GLU A 178 -15.65 -12.62 -27.42
C GLU A 178 -16.62 -11.44 -27.31
N SER A 179 -17.69 -11.58 -26.52
CA SER A 179 -18.71 -10.54 -26.37
C SER A 179 -18.14 -9.29 -25.71
N LEU A 180 -17.32 -9.47 -24.67
CA LEU A 180 -16.74 -8.36 -23.93
C LEU A 180 -15.67 -7.64 -24.75
N SER A 181 -14.78 -8.37 -25.42
CA SER A 181 -13.74 -7.74 -26.25
C SER A 181 -14.31 -7.00 -27.46
N ALA A 182 -15.30 -7.56 -28.16
CA ALA A 182 -15.95 -6.91 -29.28
C ALA A 182 -16.61 -5.59 -28.86
N TRP A 183 -17.34 -5.60 -27.75
CA TRP A 183 -18.00 -4.41 -27.22
C TRP A 183 -17.01 -3.33 -26.80
N VAL A 184 -15.89 -3.70 -26.17
CA VAL A 184 -14.85 -2.74 -25.77
C VAL A 184 -14.13 -2.15 -26.99
N VAL A 185 -13.90 -2.95 -28.04
CA VAL A 185 -13.36 -2.44 -29.33
C VAL A 185 -14.31 -1.43 -29.95
N GLU A 186 -15.61 -1.75 -30.01
CA GLU A 186 -16.63 -0.87 -30.54
C GLU A 186 -16.69 0.44 -29.77
N TRP A 187 -16.70 0.38 -28.43
CA TRP A 187 -16.66 1.58 -27.60
C TRP A 187 -15.37 2.39 -27.84
N ALA A 188 -14.20 1.74 -27.84
CA ALA A 188 -12.91 2.40 -27.95
C ALA A 188 -12.77 3.21 -29.25
N ARG A 189 -13.21 2.63 -30.38
CA ARG A 189 -13.16 3.26 -31.70
C ARG A 189 -14.17 4.41 -31.84
N ASN A 190 -15.31 4.34 -31.16
CA ASN A 190 -16.35 5.37 -31.21
C ASN A 190 -16.15 6.48 -30.15
N ALA A 191 -15.27 6.28 -29.17
CA ALA A 191 -15.01 7.28 -28.14
C ALA A 191 -14.28 8.51 -28.71
N PRO A 192 -14.68 9.75 -28.32
CA PRO A 192 -14.07 10.97 -28.85
C PRO A 192 -12.56 11.02 -28.62
N GLY A 193 -11.81 11.46 -29.64
CA GLY A 193 -10.35 11.59 -29.60
C GLY A 193 -9.56 10.31 -29.89
N TYR A 194 -10.23 9.18 -30.20
CA TYR A 194 -9.55 7.92 -30.52
C TYR A 194 -8.53 8.09 -31.65
N GLU A 195 -8.92 8.76 -32.73
CA GLU A 195 -8.04 8.99 -33.87
C GLU A 195 -6.87 9.94 -33.58
N GLU A 196 -6.98 10.79 -32.57
CA GLU A 196 -5.95 11.79 -32.27
C GLU A 196 -4.97 11.32 -31.19
N TYR A 197 -5.47 10.57 -30.19
CA TYR A 197 -4.72 10.27 -28.98
C TYR A 197 -4.48 8.76 -28.72
N CYS A 198 -5.07 7.86 -29.51
CA CYS A 198 -4.81 6.43 -29.37
C CYS A 198 -3.56 6.02 -30.17
N ASP A 199 -2.44 5.84 -29.48
CA ASP A 199 -1.19 5.35 -30.09
C ASP A 199 -1.21 3.84 -30.43
N HIS A 200 -2.23 3.12 -29.96
CA HIS A 200 -2.32 1.66 -30.05
C HIS A 200 -3.38 1.16 -31.03
N LYS A 201 -3.75 1.96 -32.05
CA LYS A 201 -4.77 1.61 -33.05
C LYS A 201 -4.53 0.25 -33.72
N TYR A 202 -3.30 0.00 -34.14
CA TYR A 202 -2.91 -1.23 -34.83
C TYR A 202 -3.03 -2.50 -33.97
N GLU A 203 -3.09 -2.36 -32.65
CA GLU A 203 -3.20 -3.49 -31.72
C GLU A 203 -4.41 -3.37 -30.78
N ILE A 204 -5.38 -2.51 -31.09
CA ILE A 204 -6.50 -2.21 -30.19
C ILE A 204 -7.32 -3.46 -29.89
N ASP A 205 -7.61 -4.28 -30.91
CA ASP A 205 -8.36 -5.53 -30.80
C ASP A 205 -7.66 -6.53 -29.89
N ARG A 206 -6.32 -6.63 -30.00
CA ARG A 206 -5.52 -7.48 -29.12
C ARG A 206 -5.60 -6.99 -27.68
N ARG A 207 -5.43 -5.69 -27.45
CA ARG A 207 -5.47 -5.11 -26.10
C ARG A 207 -6.84 -5.27 -25.45
N CYS A 208 -7.93 -5.05 -26.17
CA CYS A 208 -9.30 -5.27 -25.66
C CYS A 208 -9.52 -6.74 -25.25
N ARG A 209 -8.98 -7.68 -26.03
CA ARG A 209 -9.03 -9.11 -25.71
C ARG A 209 -8.24 -9.46 -24.45
N ASP A 210 -7.03 -8.94 -24.31
CA ASP A 210 -6.20 -9.14 -23.12
C ASP A 210 -6.90 -8.58 -21.85
N TRP A 211 -7.57 -7.44 -21.99
CA TRP A 211 -8.40 -6.85 -20.93
C TRP A 211 -9.60 -7.73 -20.56
N ALA A 212 -10.34 -8.23 -21.55
CA ALA A 212 -11.47 -9.13 -21.33
C ALA A 212 -11.04 -10.39 -20.57
N ARG A 213 -9.94 -11.03 -20.97
CA ARG A 213 -9.33 -12.17 -20.25
C ARG A 213 -8.97 -11.84 -18.82
N SER A 214 -8.36 -10.67 -18.60
CA SER A 214 -7.91 -10.24 -17.27
C SER A 214 -9.07 -10.09 -16.28
N ILE A 215 -10.19 -9.51 -16.73
CA ILE A 215 -11.39 -9.36 -15.90
C ILE A 215 -12.11 -10.70 -15.68
N LEU A 216 -12.26 -11.52 -16.72
CA LEU A 216 -12.97 -12.81 -16.62
C LEU A 216 -12.22 -13.84 -15.75
N SER A 217 -10.88 -13.80 -15.75
CA SER A 217 -10.04 -14.63 -14.87
C SER A 217 -10.03 -14.19 -13.39
N ARG A 218 -10.86 -13.20 -13.00
CA ARG A 218 -11.00 -12.62 -11.64
C ARG A 218 -9.73 -11.99 -11.07
N SER A 219 -8.70 -11.77 -11.89
CA SER A 219 -7.37 -11.34 -11.43
C SER A 219 -7.20 -9.82 -11.34
N TYR A 220 -8.10 -9.02 -11.94
CA TYR A 220 -7.89 -7.57 -12.02
C TYR A 220 -9.14 -6.72 -11.71
N LYS A 221 -8.91 -5.57 -11.05
CA LYS A 221 -9.87 -4.47 -10.86
C LYS A 221 -9.20 -3.15 -11.27
N PRO A 222 -9.81 -2.31 -12.13
CA PRO A 222 -9.20 -1.06 -12.58
C PRO A 222 -8.93 -0.08 -11.44
N ARG A 223 -7.86 0.72 -11.60
CA ARG A 223 -7.49 1.77 -10.64
C ARG A 223 -8.52 2.88 -10.65
N ARG A 224 -8.95 3.34 -9.46
CA ARG A 224 -9.82 4.51 -9.35
C ARG A 224 -9.11 5.73 -9.94
N ARG A 225 -9.83 6.52 -10.76
CA ARG A 225 -9.40 7.86 -11.15
C ARG A 225 -9.20 8.68 -9.86
N GLU A 226 -7.96 9.00 -9.53
CA GLU A 226 -7.69 10.04 -8.53
C GLU A 226 -8.07 11.36 -9.19
N GLY A 227 -9.11 12.01 -8.67
CA GLY A 227 -9.41 13.37 -9.06
C GLY A 227 -8.21 14.24 -8.72
N LYS A 228 -7.49 14.72 -9.75
CA LYS A 228 -6.58 15.84 -9.55
C LYS A 228 -7.46 17.01 -9.14
N GLY A 229 -7.44 17.33 -7.85
CA GLY A 229 -8.08 18.53 -7.32
C GLY A 229 -7.58 19.74 -8.10
N SER A 230 -8.52 20.50 -8.63
CA SER A 230 -8.31 21.92 -8.92
C SER A 230 -8.32 22.69 -7.60
#